data_AF-A0A3D5M3K9-F1
#
_entry.id   AF-A0A3D5M3K9-F1
#
_cell.length_a   1.000
_cell.length_b   1.000
_cell.length_c   1.000
_cell.angle_alpha   90.00
_cell.angle_beta   90.00
_cell.angle_gamma   90.00
#
_symmetry.space_group_name_H-M   'P 1'
#
loop_
_entity.id
_entity.type
_entity.pdbx_description
1 polymer ?
#
loop_
_entity_poly.entity_id
_entity_poly.type
_entity_poly.pdbx_seq_one_letter_code
_entity_poly.pdbx_strand_id
1 'polypeptide(L)'
;TSAGGHIAASVALTNDAPGTTGLIGDWTDVSSAVQLGVNYYGPSDILRLDQDVTTPPGSTLNHEAAGSPESLLLGFAQTGLSMGEILAHENDDSAPWFDLVSLAHDASPLFAVTPPHAAPIFIAHGTLDTVIAFQQGEKLHTELVSLGLSSTWHPVPGAGHGMPPSVFEETGAWIMEQWSDAEFIRGDANMDIQKDIADVVSILNTLFPRTGSGTEPSCSNSQDVNDDDTLDISDPVFLLTWLFGGAQQIPQPTQSCGSDPTSGFLDCETYNACP
;
A
#
# COMPACT_ATOMS: atom_id res chain seq x y z
N THR A 1 10.25 -4.09 -10.04
CA THR A 1 10.32 -5.39 -10.73
C THR A 1 11.50 -6.17 -10.22
N SER A 2 11.41 -7.51 -10.10
CA SER A 2 12.50 -8.39 -9.67
C SER A 2 13.18 -7.87 -8.38
N ALA A 3 14.52 -7.74 -8.33
CA ALA A 3 15.23 -7.14 -7.20
C ALA A 3 14.71 -5.74 -6.79
N GLY A 4 14.23 -4.92 -7.74
CA GLY A 4 13.57 -3.66 -7.40
C GLY A 4 12.18 -3.84 -6.79
N GLY A 5 11.46 -4.92 -7.15
CA GLY A 5 10.20 -5.32 -6.51
C GLY A 5 10.42 -5.83 -5.07
N HIS A 6 11.52 -6.54 -4.85
CA HIS A 6 11.98 -6.92 -3.51
C HIS A 6 12.21 -5.69 -2.61
N ILE A 7 13.01 -4.72 -3.07
CA ILE A 7 13.24 -3.47 -2.32
C ILE A 7 11.94 -2.70 -2.09
N ALA A 8 11.09 -2.58 -3.12
CA ALA A 8 9.80 -1.90 -3.00
C ALA A 8 8.90 -2.56 -1.95
N ALA A 9 8.88 -3.91 -1.91
CA ALA A 9 8.16 -4.66 -0.88
C ALA A 9 8.76 -4.43 0.50
N SER A 10 10.09 -4.52 0.67
CA SER A 10 10.74 -4.26 1.95
C SER A 10 10.39 -2.87 2.49
N VAL A 11 10.54 -1.82 1.68
CA VAL A 11 10.21 -0.45 2.09
C VAL A 11 8.75 -0.32 2.51
N ALA A 12 7.82 -0.80 1.67
CA ALA A 12 6.38 -0.70 1.94
C ALA A 12 5.94 -1.46 3.19
N LEU A 13 6.62 -2.57 3.54
CA LEU A 13 6.24 -3.44 4.66
C LEU A 13 6.97 -3.09 5.98
N THR A 14 7.85 -2.09 5.94
CA THR A 14 8.66 -1.64 7.09
C THR A 14 8.72 -0.12 7.25
N ASN A 15 7.68 0.62 6.85
CA ASN A 15 7.66 2.08 6.88
C ASN A 15 8.04 2.63 8.27
N ASP A 16 9.22 3.25 8.36
CA ASP A 16 9.77 3.81 9.59
C ASP A 16 9.72 2.84 10.79
N ALA A 17 9.79 1.53 10.52
CA ALA A 17 9.87 0.53 11.55
C ALA A 17 11.20 0.67 12.31
N PRO A 18 11.24 0.41 13.63
CA PRO A 18 12.47 0.54 14.40
C PRO A 18 13.60 -0.32 13.81
N GLY A 19 14.72 0.31 13.46
CA GLY A 19 15.90 -0.36 12.93
C GLY A 19 15.94 -0.55 11.41
N THR A 20 14.91 -0.13 10.66
CA THR A 20 14.90 -0.25 9.18
C THR A 20 15.33 1.03 8.47
N THR A 21 15.28 2.18 9.15
CA THR A 21 15.79 3.46 8.63
C THR A 21 17.31 3.54 8.79
N GLY A 22 18.02 3.80 7.69
CA GLY A 22 19.45 4.02 7.70
C GLY A 22 19.87 5.34 8.40
N LEU A 23 21.11 5.41 8.87
CA LEU A 23 21.68 6.59 9.56
C LEU A 23 22.57 7.45 8.65
N ILE A 24 22.45 7.30 7.34
CA ILE A 24 23.34 7.95 6.35
C ILE A 24 22.58 9.06 5.64
N GLY A 25 23.18 10.25 5.57
CA GLY A 25 22.65 11.41 4.83
C GLY A 25 22.15 12.52 5.75
N ASP A 26 21.63 13.59 5.14
CA ASP A 26 21.26 14.83 5.84
C ASP A 26 19.78 14.86 6.29
N TRP A 27 19.01 13.82 5.98
CA TRP A 27 17.54 13.78 6.15
C TRP A 27 17.09 12.64 7.07
N THR A 28 17.91 12.23 8.02
CA THR A 28 17.59 11.11 8.94
C THR A 28 16.42 11.40 9.87
N ASP A 29 16.03 12.67 10.02
CA ASP A 29 14.87 13.10 10.80
C ASP A 29 13.57 13.15 9.96
N VAL A 30 13.62 12.83 8.67
CA VAL A 30 12.47 12.82 7.77
C VAL A 30 11.99 11.38 7.60
N SER A 31 10.66 11.19 7.69
CA SER A 31 10.02 9.91 7.41
C SER A 31 10.37 9.40 6.00
N SER A 32 10.65 8.11 5.91
CA SER A 32 10.88 7.38 4.66
C SER A 32 9.66 6.58 4.22
N ALA A 33 8.53 6.75 4.90
CA ALA A 33 7.33 5.98 4.67
C ALA A 33 6.74 6.22 3.27
N VAL A 34 6.31 5.13 2.63
CA VAL A 34 5.55 5.15 1.37
C VAL A 34 4.09 4.81 1.64
N GLN A 35 3.18 5.37 0.85
CA GLN A 35 1.74 5.13 1.02
C GLN A 35 1.31 3.79 0.45
N LEU A 36 1.98 3.31 -0.60
CA LEU A 36 1.68 2.07 -1.32
C LEU A 36 2.95 1.39 -1.82
N GLY A 37 2.90 0.06 -1.95
CA GLY A 37 3.93 -0.75 -2.59
C GLY A 37 3.46 -1.42 -3.87
N VAL A 38 4.36 -1.58 -4.84
CA VAL A 38 4.13 -2.42 -6.03
C VAL A 38 5.29 -3.40 -6.19
N ASN A 39 4.99 -4.69 -5.99
CA ASN A 39 5.94 -5.77 -6.19
C ASN A 39 5.62 -6.56 -7.46
N TYR A 40 6.37 -6.29 -8.52
CA TYR A 40 6.37 -7.13 -9.71
C TYR A 40 7.45 -8.20 -9.60
N TYR A 41 7.03 -9.46 -9.37
CA TYR A 41 7.84 -10.68 -9.36
C TYR A 41 9.16 -10.57 -8.59
N GLY A 42 9.15 -9.83 -7.48
CA GLY A 42 10.30 -9.67 -6.60
C GLY A 42 10.43 -10.81 -5.59
N PRO A 43 11.66 -11.25 -5.29
CA PRO A 43 11.95 -12.18 -4.19
C PRO A 43 11.36 -11.72 -2.86
N SER A 44 10.67 -12.62 -2.15
CA SER A 44 10.09 -12.36 -0.83
C SER A 44 10.72 -13.21 0.28
N ASP A 45 11.29 -14.36 -0.07
CA ASP A 45 11.98 -15.32 0.81
C ASP A 45 13.28 -15.73 0.12
N ILE A 46 14.36 -15.00 0.43
CA ILE A 46 15.65 -15.11 -0.25
C ILE A 46 16.29 -16.49 -0.07
N LEU A 47 16.02 -17.19 1.04
CA LEU A 47 16.59 -18.51 1.30
C LEU A 47 15.92 -19.64 0.49
N ARG A 48 14.70 -19.43 -0.01
CA ARG A 48 13.89 -20.50 -0.63
C ARG A 48 13.55 -20.26 -2.10
N LEU A 49 14.38 -19.51 -2.81
CA LEU A 49 14.14 -19.22 -4.23
C LEU A 49 14.17 -20.47 -5.12
N ASP A 50 15.08 -21.41 -4.85
CA ASP A 50 15.17 -22.68 -5.60
C ASP A 50 14.14 -23.71 -5.11
N GLN A 51 13.84 -23.73 -3.81
CA GLN A 51 12.89 -24.65 -3.15
C GLN A 51 11.46 -24.42 -3.64
N ASP A 52 11.12 -23.16 -3.93
CA ASP A 52 9.82 -22.73 -4.42
C ASP A 52 9.59 -23.03 -5.91
N VAL A 53 10.63 -23.50 -6.62
CA VAL A 53 10.55 -23.88 -8.02
C VAL A 53 9.83 -25.23 -8.15
N THR A 54 8.50 -25.18 -8.24
CA THR A 54 7.66 -26.39 -8.30
C THR A 54 7.14 -26.73 -9.69
N THR A 55 7.34 -25.85 -10.68
CA THR A 55 6.82 -26.00 -12.04
C THR A 55 7.95 -26.17 -13.06
N PRO A 56 7.85 -27.14 -14.01
CA PRO A 56 8.78 -27.23 -15.13
C PRO A 56 8.74 -25.97 -16.02
N PRO A 57 9.86 -25.56 -16.65
CA PRO A 57 11.15 -26.27 -16.77
C PRO A 57 12.09 -26.12 -15.55
N GLY A 58 11.67 -25.40 -14.52
CA GLY A 58 12.50 -25.03 -13.38
C GLY A 58 13.11 -23.64 -13.53
N SER A 59 14.00 -23.26 -12.59
CA SER A 59 14.70 -21.99 -12.64
C SER A 59 15.87 -22.06 -13.63
N THR A 60 16.08 -20.94 -14.33
CA THR A 60 17.23 -20.69 -15.21
C THR A 60 18.45 -20.20 -14.43
N LEU A 61 18.25 -19.84 -13.16
CA LEU A 61 19.30 -19.46 -12.22
C LEU A 61 19.36 -20.49 -11.08
N ASN A 62 20.56 -20.69 -10.54
CA ASN A 62 20.75 -21.42 -9.29
C ASN A 62 20.94 -20.36 -8.19
N HIS A 63 19.89 -20.15 -7.39
CA HIS A 63 19.89 -19.16 -6.31
C HIS A 63 20.65 -19.63 -5.08
N GLU A 64 20.79 -20.94 -4.91
CA GLU A 64 21.59 -21.53 -3.84
C GLU A 64 23.10 -21.37 -4.04
N ALA A 65 23.56 -21.09 -5.25
CA ALA A 65 24.98 -21.00 -5.55
C ALA A 65 25.68 -19.87 -4.77
N ALA A 66 26.93 -20.08 -4.36
CA ALA A 66 27.73 -19.06 -3.66
C ALA A 66 27.92 -17.75 -4.46
N GLY A 67 27.76 -17.79 -5.79
CA GLY A 67 27.82 -16.61 -6.66
C GLY A 67 26.45 -16.06 -7.08
N SER A 68 25.36 -16.49 -6.45
CA SER A 68 24.01 -16.00 -6.78
C SER A 68 23.86 -14.51 -6.44
N PRO A 69 22.92 -13.78 -7.07
CA PRO A 69 22.63 -12.39 -6.73
C PRO A 69 22.34 -12.20 -5.24
N GLU A 70 21.65 -13.14 -4.62
CA GLU A 70 21.29 -13.11 -3.21
C GLU A 70 22.52 -13.31 -2.31
N SER A 71 23.39 -14.26 -2.66
CA SER A 71 24.67 -14.45 -1.97
C SER A 71 25.56 -13.21 -2.05
N LEU A 72 25.54 -12.51 -3.18
CA LEU A 72 26.27 -11.26 -3.37
C LEU A 72 25.67 -10.11 -2.56
N LEU A 73 24.33 -10.01 -2.52
CA LEU A 73 23.61 -9.02 -1.72
C LEU A 73 23.94 -9.14 -0.23
N LEU A 74 23.94 -10.37 0.30
CA LEU A 74 24.16 -10.65 1.73
C LEU A 74 25.64 -10.77 2.11
N GLY A 75 26.54 -10.71 1.13
CA GLY A 75 27.98 -10.85 1.33
C GLY A 75 28.47 -12.27 1.60
N PHE A 76 27.60 -13.27 1.52
CA PHE A 76 27.96 -14.67 1.74
C PHE A 76 28.98 -15.19 0.74
N ALA A 77 28.95 -14.66 -0.49
CA ALA A 77 29.95 -14.97 -1.52
C ALA A 77 31.40 -14.75 -1.05
N GLN A 78 31.63 -13.79 -0.12
CA GLN A 78 32.97 -13.52 0.42
C GLN A 78 33.39 -14.47 1.53
N THR A 79 32.43 -15.17 2.15
CA THR A 79 32.68 -16.18 3.19
C THR A 79 33.08 -17.54 2.62
N GLY A 80 32.81 -17.77 1.32
CA GLY A 80 32.98 -19.06 0.66
C GLY A 80 31.82 -20.03 0.87
N LEU A 81 30.80 -19.64 1.65
CA LEU A 81 29.57 -20.39 1.85
C LEU A 81 28.56 -20.08 0.75
N SER A 82 27.79 -21.10 0.37
CA SER A 82 26.66 -20.99 -0.54
C SER A 82 25.35 -20.69 0.20
N MET A 83 24.37 -20.12 -0.51
CA MET A 83 23.02 -19.94 0.03
C MET A 83 22.40 -21.29 0.43
N GLY A 84 22.65 -22.35 -0.34
CA GLY A 84 22.20 -23.71 -0.01
C GLY A 84 22.84 -24.28 1.26
N GLU A 85 24.12 -24.01 1.51
CA GLU A 85 24.78 -24.38 2.78
C GLU A 85 24.17 -23.63 3.97
N ILE A 86 23.83 -22.35 3.80
CA ILE A 86 23.19 -21.56 4.86
C ILE A 86 21.78 -22.10 5.15
N LEU A 87 20.99 -22.37 4.11
CA LEU A 87 19.66 -22.98 4.25
C LEU A 87 19.74 -24.35 4.96
N ALA A 88 20.76 -25.17 4.66
CA ALA A 88 20.94 -26.47 5.31
C ALA A 88 21.17 -26.35 6.84
N HIS A 89 21.58 -25.18 7.32
CA HIS A 89 21.80 -24.88 8.74
C HIS A 89 20.73 -23.94 9.34
N GLU A 90 19.56 -23.80 8.70
CA GLU A 90 18.49 -22.91 9.18
C GLU A 90 18.04 -23.18 10.63
N ASN A 91 18.17 -24.43 11.08
CA ASN A 91 17.81 -24.84 12.45
C ASN A 91 19.04 -25.00 13.38
N ASP A 92 20.20 -24.48 12.99
CA ASP A 92 21.42 -24.49 13.80
C ASP A 92 21.59 -23.15 14.53
N ASP A 93 21.31 -23.14 15.83
CA ASP A 93 21.42 -21.94 16.69
C ASP A 93 22.89 -21.58 17.04
N SER A 94 23.88 -22.35 16.56
CA SER A 94 25.28 -22.07 16.83
C SER A 94 25.88 -21.04 15.87
N ALA A 95 26.92 -20.33 16.33
CA ALA A 95 27.66 -19.43 15.47
C ALA A 95 28.51 -20.21 14.44
N PRO A 96 28.59 -19.76 13.17
CA PRO A 96 28.02 -18.52 12.64
C PRO A 96 26.60 -18.66 12.05
N TRP A 97 26.01 -19.86 12.08
CA TRP A 97 24.78 -20.19 11.34
C TRP A 97 23.60 -19.34 11.73
N PHE A 98 23.37 -19.16 13.03
CA PHE A 98 22.28 -18.32 13.54
C PHE A 98 22.33 -16.90 12.93
N ASP A 99 23.51 -16.26 12.92
CA ASP A 99 23.66 -14.89 12.42
C ASP A 99 23.46 -14.81 10.89
N LEU A 100 23.97 -15.79 10.14
CA LEU A 100 23.85 -15.84 8.68
C LEU A 100 22.41 -16.08 8.23
N VAL A 101 21.72 -17.01 8.89
CA VAL A 101 20.31 -17.31 8.63
C VAL A 101 19.44 -16.11 9.01
N SER A 102 19.69 -15.51 10.18
CA SER A 102 18.97 -14.31 10.62
C SER A 102 19.13 -13.16 9.62
N LEU A 103 20.36 -12.92 9.11
CA LEU A 103 20.57 -11.89 8.09
C LEU A 103 19.78 -12.15 6.80
N ALA A 104 19.66 -13.41 6.38
CA ALA A 104 18.89 -13.76 5.18
C ALA A 104 17.37 -13.64 5.42
N HIS A 105 16.88 -13.93 6.63
CA HIS A 105 15.50 -13.67 7.03
C HIS A 105 15.20 -12.17 7.12
N ASP A 106 16.08 -11.37 7.75
CA ASP A 106 15.96 -9.91 7.84
C ASP A 106 15.92 -9.25 6.46
N ALA A 107 16.67 -9.81 5.51
CA ALA A 107 16.66 -9.33 4.13
C ALA A 107 15.40 -9.74 3.36
N SER A 108 14.56 -10.64 3.86
CA SER A 108 13.41 -11.19 3.14
C SER A 108 12.11 -10.43 3.49
N PRO A 109 11.43 -9.77 2.52
CA PRO A 109 10.18 -9.06 2.77
C PRO A 109 9.11 -9.89 3.47
N LEU A 110 9.08 -11.21 3.24
CA LEU A 110 8.14 -12.14 3.88
C LEU A 110 8.28 -12.17 5.41
N PHE A 111 9.50 -12.05 5.93
CA PHE A 111 9.78 -12.15 7.36
C PHE A 111 9.97 -10.79 8.03
N ALA A 112 10.33 -9.76 7.27
CA ALA A 112 10.54 -8.41 7.77
C ALA A 112 9.24 -7.61 8.00
N VAL A 113 8.06 -8.15 7.66
CA VAL A 113 6.78 -7.44 7.76
C VAL A 113 6.54 -6.92 9.18
N THR A 114 6.24 -5.64 9.29
CA THR A 114 5.88 -4.99 10.56
C THR A 114 4.46 -4.42 10.47
N PRO A 115 3.42 -5.11 10.98
CA PRO A 115 2.02 -4.77 10.68
C PRO A 115 1.58 -3.31 10.93
N PRO A 116 1.99 -2.62 12.01
CA PRO A 116 1.64 -1.21 12.20
C PRO A 116 2.31 -0.25 11.21
N HIS A 117 3.32 -0.75 10.49
CA HIS A 117 4.20 -0.01 9.59
C HIS A 117 4.07 -0.51 8.14
N ALA A 118 3.08 -1.36 7.84
CA ALA A 118 2.90 -1.91 6.50
C ALA A 118 1.88 -1.08 5.70
N ALA A 119 2.30 -0.62 4.52
CA ALA A 119 1.44 -0.02 3.51
C ALA A 119 0.73 -1.08 2.65
N PRO A 120 -0.44 -0.77 2.08
CA PRO A 120 -1.07 -1.62 1.07
C PRO A 120 -0.12 -1.94 -0.09
N ILE A 121 -0.13 -3.18 -0.57
CA ILE A 121 0.77 -3.63 -1.62
C ILE A 121 0.06 -4.38 -2.74
N PHE A 122 0.38 -4.04 -3.98
CA PHE A 122 0.00 -4.80 -5.17
C PHE A 122 1.13 -5.74 -5.57
N ILE A 123 0.83 -7.02 -5.73
CA ILE A 123 1.81 -8.05 -6.08
C ILE A 123 1.37 -8.71 -7.38
N ALA A 124 2.19 -8.63 -8.44
CA ALA A 124 1.95 -9.37 -9.67
C ALA A 124 3.13 -10.26 -10.06
N HIS A 125 2.81 -11.48 -10.50
CA HIS A 125 3.81 -12.50 -10.81
C HIS A 125 3.36 -13.38 -11.97
N GLY A 126 4.27 -13.63 -12.91
CA GLY A 126 4.02 -14.53 -14.03
C GLY A 126 4.00 -16.00 -13.60
N THR A 127 2.99 -16.77 -14.03
CA THR A 127 2.86 -18.19 -13.62
C THR A 127 3.92 -19.11 -14.24
N LEU A 128 4.66 -18.63 -15.24
CA LEU A 128 5.75 -19.34 -15.92
C LEU A 128 7.10 -18.63 -15.70
N ASP A 129 7.25 -17.84 -14.63
CA ASP A 129 8.51 -17.20 -14.30
C ASP A 129 9.58 -18.27 -13.97
N THR A 130 10.64 -18.31 -14.78
CA THR A 130 11.77 -19.24 -14.65
C THR A 130 13.01 -18.56 -14.06
N VAL A 131 12.87 -17.40 -13.45
CA VAL A 131 13.94 -16.69 -12.75
C VAL A 131 13.58 -16.64 -11.29
N ILE A 132 12.45 -16.02 -10.93
CA ILE A 132 11.95 -16.00 -9.55
C ILE A 132 10.67 -16.82 -9.50
N ALA A 133 10.65 -17.85 -8.65
CA ALA A 133 9.51 -18.75 -8.54
C ALA A 133 8.21 -17.99 -8.23
N PHE A 134 7.13 -18.31 -8.95
CA PHE A 134 5.79 -17.73 -8.77
C PHE A 134 5.28 -17.80 -7.31
N GLN A 135 5.67 -18.84 -6.58
CA GLN A 135 5.32 -19.04 -5.18
C GLN A 135 5.86 -17.93 -4.25
N GLN A 136 6.90 -17.20 -4.65
CA GLN A 136 7.43 -16.08 -3.86
C GLN A 136 6.38 -14.99 -3.68
N GLY A 137 5.68 -14.61 -4.77
CA GLY A 137 4.57 -13.66 -4.69
C GLY A 137 3.37 -14.23 -3.93
N GLU A 138 3.03 -15.50 -4.16
CA GLU A 138 1.88 -16.17 -3.51
C GLU A 138 2.05 -16.28 -1.99
N LYS A 139 3.25 -16.68 -1.53
CA LYS A 139 3.58 -16.76 -0.09
C LYS A 139 3.51 -15.39 0.57
N LEU A 140 4.08 -14.36 -0.06
CA LEU A 140 4.03 -13.00 0.46
C LEU A 140 2.59 -12.50 0.61
N HIS A 141 1.77 -12.63 -0.43
CA HIS A 141 0.37 -12.26 -0.36
C HIS A 141 -0.38 -13.02 0.75
N THR A 142 -0.19 -14.34 0.82
CA THR A 142 -0.85 -15.20 1.81
C THR A 142 -0.51 -14.77 3.23
N GLU A 143 0.76 -14.47 3.49
CA GLU A 143 1.21 -14.01 4.82
C GLU A 143 0.64 -12.65 5.17
N LEU A 144 0.67 -11.68 4.24
CA LEU A 144 0.11 -10.35 4.48
C LEU A 144 -1.39 -10.40 4.82
N VAL A 145 -2.15 -11.21 4.09
CA VAL A 145 -3.58 -11.42 4.38
C VAL A 145 -3.77 -12.12 5.74
N SER A 146 -2.90 -13.07 6.09
CA SER A 146 -2.94 -13.76 7.40
C SER A 146 -2.76 -12.80 8.57
N LEU A 147 -1.96 -11.74 8.37
CA LEU A 147 -1.71 -10.65 9.31
C LEU A 147 -2.80 -9.56 9.28
N GLY A 148 -3.81 -9.68 8.43
CA GLY A 148 -4.88 -8.70 8.28
C GLY A 148 -4.48 -7.44 7.50
N LEU A 149 -3.39 -7.49 6.73
CA LEU A 149 -2.88 -6.37 5.95
C LEU A 149 -3.49 -6.33 4.53
N SER A 150 -3.53 -5.13 3.94
CA SER A 150 -4.02 -4.94 2.59
C SER A 150 -3.00 -5.42 1.56
N SER A 151 -3.34 -6.48 0.83
CA SER A 151 -2.52 -7.03 -0.24
C SER A 151 -3.39 -7.43 -1.43
N THR A 152 -3.07 -6.93 -2.62
CA THR A 152 -3.72 -7.34 -3.87
C THR A 152 -2.83 -8.33 -4.61
N TRP A 153 -3.37 -9.50 -4.93
CA TRP A 153 -2.66 -10.55 -5.67
C TRP A 153 -3.12 -10.65 -7.11
N HIS A 154 -2.19 -10.49 -8.04
CA HIS A 154 -2.44 -10.50 -9.47
C HIS A 154 -1.53 -11.54 -10.16
N PRO A 155 -1.92 -12.82 -10.16
CA PRO A 155 -1.21 -13.83 -10.92
C PRO A 155 -1.43 -13.62 -12.42
N VAL A 156 -0.38 -13.77 -13.23
CA VAL A 156 -0.43 -13.51 -14.68
C VAL A 156 -0.22 -14.82 -15.46
N PRO A 157 -1.31 -15.51 -15.86
CA PRO A 157 -1.22 -16.78 -16.56
C PRO A 157 -0.39 -16.69 -17.84
N GLY A 158 0.60 -17.58 -17.95
CA GLY A 158 1.45 -17.71 -19.12
C GLY A 158 2.59 -16.68 -19.22
N ALA A 159 2.64 -15.66 -18.35
CA ALA A 159 3.76 -14.73 -18.30
C ALA A 159 4.97 -15.36 -17.59
N GLY A 160 6.17 -14.96 -18.04
CA GLY A 160 7.45 -15.35 -17.44
C GLY A 160 8.01 -14.27 -16.51
N HIS A 161 9.34 -14.07 -16.54
CA HIS A 161 10.03 -13.03 -15.76
C HIS A 161 9.86 -11.62 -16.36
N GLY A 162 8.62 -11.13 -16.34
CA GLY A 162 8.22 -9.86 -16.93
C GLY A 162 6.70 -9.74 -17.01
N MET A 163 6.18 -8.52 -16.95
CA MET A 163 4.74 -8.26 -17.03
C MET A 163 4.34 -7.69 -18.39
N PRO A 164 3.17 -8.08 -18.94
CA PRO A 164 2.62 -7.44 -20.13
C PRO A 164 2.12 -6.00 -19.82
N PRO A 165 2.01 -5.13 -20.83
CA PRO A 165 1.51 -3.76 -20.68
C PRO A 165 0.21 -3.62 -19.87
N SER A 166 -0.73 -4.55 -20.03
CA SER A 166 -2.03 -4.53 -19.34
C SER A 166 -1.90 -4.55 -17.83
N VAL A 167 -0.90 -5.25 -17.28
CA VAL A 167 -0.68 -5.29 -15.82
C VAL A 167 -0.29 -3.91 -15.30
N PHE A 168 0.50 -3.14 -16.05
CA PHE A 168 0.86 -1.78 -15.64
C PHE A 168 -0.34 -0.83 -15.68
N GLU A 169 -1.26 -1.01 -16.64
CA GLU A 169 -2.53 -0.27 -16.70
C GLU A 169 -3.42 -0.61 -15.49
N GLU A 170 -3.55 -1.90 -15.16
CA GLU A 170 -4.31 -2.37 -14.00
C GLU A 170 -3.71 -1.90 -12.67
N THR A 171 -2.39 -1.95 -12.51
CA THR A 171 -1.73 -1.39 -11.32
C THR A 171 -1.89 0.13 -11.24
N GLY A 172 -1.87 0.83 -12.37
CA GLY A 172 -2.18 2.26 -12.41
C GLY A 172 -3.60 2.57 -11.91
N ALA A 173 -4.58 1.76 -12.34
CA ALA A 173 -5.95 1.88 -11.85
C ALA A 173 -6.06 1.56 -10.35
N TRP A 174 -5.39 0.49 -9.88
CA TRP A 174 -5.33 0.14 -8.45
C TRP A 174 -4.74 1.27 -7.61
N ILE A 175 -3.63 1.87 -8.06
CA ILE A 175 -3.03 3.06 -7.46
C ILE A 175 -4.08 4.15 -7.32
N MET A 176 -4.76 4.52 -8.41
CA MET A 176 -5.77 5.58 -8.39
C MET A 176 -6.94 5.27 -7.45
N GLU A 177 -7.34 3.99 -7.33
CA GLU A 177 -8.38 3.54 -6.39
C GLU A 177 -7.94 3.69 -4.93
N GLN A 178 -6.66 3.49 -4.61
CA GLN A 178 -6.16 3.72 -3.24
C GLN A 178 -6.20 5.20 -2.83
N TRP A 179 -6.27 6.10 -3.80
CA TRP A 179 -6.45 7.54 -3.61
C TRP A 179 -7.85 8.01 -4.00
N SER A 180 -8.76 7.10 -4.38
CA SER A 180 -10.13 7.51 -4.65
C SER A 180 -10.85 7.68 -3.33
N ASP A 181 -11.19 8.92 -3.04
CA ASP A 181 -12.15 9.27 -2.00
C ASP A 181 -13.44 8.46 -2.14
N ALA A 182 -14.05 8.10 -1.01
CA ALA A 182 -15.38 7.53 -0.99
C ALA A 182 -16.32 8.44 -1.79
N GLU A 183 -17.20 7.82 -2.60
CA GLU A 183 -18.24 8.60 -3.26
C GLU A 183 -19.10 9.30 -2.20
N PHE A 184 -19.51 10.53 -2.47
CA PHE A 184 -20.30 11.33 -1.54
C PHE A 184 -21.36 12.15 -2.26
N ILE A 185 -22.21 12.81 -1.49
CA ILE A 185 -23.14 13.83 -1.97
C ILE A 185 -22.73 15.16 -1.33
N ARG A 186 -22.20 16.08 -2.13
CA ARG A 186 -21.81 17.43 -1.71
C ARG A 186 -23.01 18.16 -1.12
N GLY A 187 -22.84 18.66 0.11
CA GLY A 187 -23.87 19.32 0.90
C GLY A 187 -24.69 18.41 1.82
N ASP A 188 -24.56 17.08 1.73
CA ASP A 188 -25.13 16.12 2.69
C ASP A 188 -24.03 15.74 3.70
N ALA A 189 -23.89 16.59 4.70
CA ALA A 189 -22.84 16.59 5.71
C ALA A 189 -23.15 15.69 6.90
N ASN A 190 -24.40 15.26 7.09
CA ASN A 190 -24.78 14.31 8.12
C ASN A 190 -24.94 12.87 7.58
N MET A 191 -24.76 12.68 6.26
CA MET A 191 -24.79 11.39 5.55
C MET A 191 -26.16 10.71 5.62
N ASP A 192 -27.24 11.48 5.53
CA ASP A 192 -28.62 10.97 5.60
C ASP A 192 -29.39 11.01 4.28
N ILE A 193 -28.67 11.25 3.17
CA ILE A 193 -29.12 11.40 1.78
C ILE A 193 -30.03 12.60 1.51
N GLN A 194 -30.33 13.43 2.52
CA GLN A 194 -31.19 14.61 2.38
C GLN A 194 -30.44 15.89 2.70
N LYS A 195 -30.27 16.75 1.68
CA LYS A 195 -29.76 18.10 1.89
C LYS A 195 -30.80 19.00 2.56
N ASP A 196 -30.64 19.25 3.86
CA ASP A 196 -31.49 20.14 4.64
C ASP A 196 -30.73 20.93 5.74
N ILE A 197 -31.46 21.49 6.71
CA ILE A 197 -30.87 22.32 7.77
C ILE A 197 -29.99 21.47 8.72
N ALA A 198 -30.24 20.16 8.83
CA ALA A 198 -29.45 19.25 9.64
C ALA A 198 -27.99 19.19 9.16
N ASP A 199 -27.75 19.28 7.85
CA ASP A 199 -26.41 19.37 7.27
C ASP A 199 -25.70 20.65 7.67
N VAL A 200 -26.40 21.78 7.60
CA VAL A 200 -25.87 23.08 8.06
C VAL A 200 -25.42 22.98 9.52
N VAL A 201 -26.22 22.32 10.35
CA VAL A 201 -25.86 22.07 11.76
C VAL A 201 -24.68 21.10 11.88
N SER A 202 -24.59 20.08 11.03
CA SER A 202 -23.47 19.14 10.98
C SER A 202 -22.16 19.88 10.69
N ILE A 203 -22.13 20.69 9.62
CA ILE A 203 -20.95 21.48 9.23
C ILE A 203 -20.55 22.43 10.37
N LEU A 204 -21.51 23.14 10.98
CA LEU A 204 -21.23 24.04 12.11
C LEU A 204 -20.71 23.30 13.35
N ASN A 205 -21.14 22.05 13.60
CA ASN A 205 -20.60 21.23 14.68
C ASN A 205 -19.17 20.77 14.40
N THR A 206 -18.82 20.53 13.13
CA THR A 206 -17.45 20.26 12.69
C THR A 206 -16.56 21.49 12.91
N LEU A 207 -17.01 22.67 12.48
CA LEU A 207 -16.24 23.92 12.60
C LEU A 207 -16.09 24.42 14.04
N PHE A 208 -17.09 24.16 14.90
CA PHE A 208 -17.14 24.65 16.28
C PHE A 208 -17.42 23.53 17.30
N PRO A 209 -16.50 22.57 17.48
CA PRO A 209 -16.71 21.40 18.33
C PRO A 209 -16.81 21.80 19.81
N ARG A 210 -17.83 21.27 20.51
CA ARG A 210 -18.14 21.65 21.91
C ARG A 210 -17.07 21.27 22.93
N THR A 211 -16.16 20.33 22.63
CA THR A 211 -15.23 19.74 23.61
C THR A 211 -13.76 19.91 23.29
N GLY A 212 -13.37 20.73 22.31
CA GLY A 212 -11.96 20.93 21.93
C GLY A 212 -11.25 19.67 21.39
N SER A 213 -11.93 18.53 21.34
CA SER A 213 -11.59 17.38 20.50
C SER A 213 -12.31 17.56 19.18
N GLY A 214 -11.68 18.24 18.23
CA GLY A 214 -12.12 18.17 16.83
C GLY A 214 -11.97 16.72 16.40
N THR A 215 -13.09 16.01 16.26
CA THR A 215 -13.09 14.83 15.40
C THR A 215 -13.11 15.37 14.00
N GLU A 216 -11.99 15.22 13.28
CA GLU A 216 -11.94 15.52 11.85
C GLU A 216 -13.14 14.82 11.17
N PRO A 217 -13.84 15.53 10.27
CA PRO A 217 -14.99 14.95 9.59
C PRO A 217 -14.52 13.77 8.76
N SER A 218 -15.24 12.66 8.81
CA SER A 218 -14.88 11.46 8.07
C SER A 218 -15.09 11.62 6.56
N CYS A 219 -15.74 12.70 6.14
CA CYS A 219 -15.81 13.15 4.76
C CYS A 219 -15.86 14.68 4.69
N SER A 220 -14.71 15.31 4.49
CA SER A 220 -14.57 16.76 4.35
C SER A 220 -15.22 17.27 3.07
N ASN A 221 -15.10 16.53 1.97
CA ASN A 221 -15.68 16.92 0.67
C ASN A 221 -17.21 17.02 0.68
N SER A 222 -17.91 16.27 1.54
CA SER A 222 -19.36 16.43 1.71
C SER A 222 -19.76 17.75 2.39
N GLN A 223 -18.84 18.34 3.16
CA GLN A 223 -19.05 19.53 3.98
C GLN A 223 -18.54 20.81 3.32
N ASP A 224 -17.57 20.70 2.41
CA ASP A 224 -17.18 21.78 1.48
C ASP A 224 -18.26 21.92 0.39
N VAL A 225 -19.27 22.73 0.71
CA VAL A 225 -20.48 22.88 -0.12
C VAL A 225 -20.22 23.81 -1.30
N ASN A 226 -19.28 24.76 -1.15
CA ASN A 226 -18.95 25.71 -2.20
C ASN A 226 -17.83 25.21 -3.14
N ASP A 227 -17.19 24.07 -2.82
CA ASP A 227 -16.16 23.37 -3.60
C ASP A 227 -14.93 24.26 -3.84
N ASP A 228 -14.50 24.98 -2.79
CA ASP A 228 -13.32 25.85 -2.80
C ASP A 228 -12.09 25.26 -2.10
N ASP A 229 -12.17 23.97 -1.73
CA ASP A 229 -11.12 23.17 -1.08
C ASP A 229 -10.76 23.71 0.33
N THR A 230 -11.67 24.48 0.94
CA THR A 230 -11.52 25.03 2.29
C THR A 230 -12.79 24.87 3.11
N LEU A 231 -12.76 23.96 4.09
CA LEU A 231 -13.89 23.77 5.00
C LEU A 231 -13.96 24.92 6.03
N ASP A 232 -14.88 25.88 5.83
CA ASP A 232 -15.04 27.04 6.70
C ASP A 232 -16.49 27.56 6.82
N ILE A 233 -16.68 28.75 7.41
CA ILE A 233 -18.02 29.31 7.65
C ILE A 233 -18.78 29.65 6.35
N SER A 234 -18.09 29.73 5.21
CA SER A 234 -18.70 29.97 3.92
C SER A 234 -19.57 28.79 3.47
N ASP A 235 -19.25 27.56 3.86
CA ASP A 235 -19.98 26.34 3.51
C ASP A 235 -21.41 26.29 4.04
N PRO A 236 -21.65 26.41 5.37
CA PRO A 236 -23.01 26.43 5.88
C PRO A 236 -23.79 27.66 5.37
N VAL A 237 -23.10 28.77 5.07
CA VAL A 237 -23.73 29.96 4.47
C VAL A 237 -24.14 29.70 3.01
N PHE A 238 -23.31 29.01 2.24
CA PHE A 238 -23.60 28.60 0.87
C PHE A 238 -24.79 27.64 0.84
N LEU A 239 -24.78 26.62 1.72
CA LEU A 239 -25.87 25.65 1.83
C LEU A 239 -27.19 26.31 2.21
N LEU A 240 -27.19 27.22 3.20
CA LEU A 240 -28.39 27.99 3.57
C LEU A 240 -28.89 28.84 2.40
N THR A 241 -27.97 29.47 1.65
CA THR A 241 -28.33 30.29 0.49
C THR A 241 -29.02 29.45 -0.58
N TRP A 242 -28.52 28.24 -0.84
CA TRP A 242 -29.16 27.29 -1.74
C TRP A 242 -30.53 26.80 -1.22
N LEU A 243 -30.63 26.36 0.04
CA LEU A 243 -31.85 25.84 0.67
C LEU A 243 -33.03 26.84 0.60
N PHE A 244 -32.74 28.13 0.75
CA PHE A 244 -33.76 29.18 0.77
C PHE A 244 -33.96 29.89 -0.59
N GLY A 245 -33.55 29.25 -1.69
CA GLY A 245 -33.89 29.68 -3.05
C GLY A 245 -32.96 30.73 -3.65
N GLY A 246 -31.70 30.79 -3.20
CA GLY A 246 -30.65 31.56 -3.85
C GLY A 246 -30.33 31.06 -5.26
N ALA A 247 -29.66 31.89 -6.06
CA ALA A 247 -29.31 31.57 -7.44
C ALA A 247 -28.10 30.63 -7.58
N GLN A 248 -27.34 30.41 -6.50
CA GLN A 248 -26.19 29.50 -6.49
C GLN A 248 -26.66 28.05 -6.64
N GLN A 249 -25.85 27.23 -7.29
CA GLN A 249 -26.05 25.79 -7.40
C GLN A 249 -24.87 25.12 -6.71
N ILE A 250 -25.15 24.08 -5.92
CA ILE A 250 -24.10 23.27 -5.29
C ILE A 250 -23.34 22.54 -6.42
N PRO A 251 -21.99 22.63 -6.45
CA PRO A 251 -21.16 21.87 -7.37
C PRO A 251 -21.38 20.35 -7.26
N GLN A 252 -21.03 19.60 -8.32
CA GLN A 252 -21.14 18.14 -8.27
C GLN A 252 -20.11 17.56 -7.29
N PRO A 253 -20.34 16.36 -6.71
CA PRO A 253 -21.50 15.47 -6.87
C PRO A 253 -22.69 15.87 -5.99
N THR A 254 -23.85 16.27 -6.55
CA THR A 254 -24.96 16.80 -5.71
C THR A 254 -26.28 16.02 -5.79
N GLN A 255 -26.49 15.14 -6.78
CA GLN A 255 -27.77 14.42 -6.93
C GLN A 255 -27.70 12.93 -6.62
N SER A 256 -26.51 12.36 -6.77
CA SER A 256 -26.20 10.97 -6.49
C SER A 256 -24.77 10.92 -5.96
N CYS A 257 -24.43 9.80 -5.34
CA CYS A 257 -23.05 9.44 -5.05
C CYS A 257 -22.18 9.64 -6.30
N GLY A 258 -21.02 10.22 -6.09
CA GLY A 258 -19.97 10.35 -7.07
C GLY A 258 -18.69 10.81 -6.41
N SER A 259 -17.58 10.70 -7.14
CA SER A 259 -16.29 11.26 -6.73
C SER A 259 -16.28 12.78 -6.88
N ASP A 260 -15.35 13.43 -6.19
CA ASP A 260 -15.09 14.86 -6.41
C ASP A 260 -14.56 15.07 -7.85
N PRO A 261 -15.26 15.87 -8.70
CA PRO A 261 -14.75 16.20 -10.02
C PRO A 261 -13.61 17.24 -9.99
N THR A 262 -13.39 17.91 -8.86
CA THR A 262 -12.31 18.87 -8.67
C THR A 262 -11.15 18.22 -7.90
N SER A 263 -9.95 18.77 -8.09
CA SER A 263 -8.76 18.31 -7.37
C SER A 263 -8.56 19.19 -6.15
N GLY A 264 -8.35 18.59 -4.98
CA GLY A 264 -8.17 19.31 -3.71
C GLY A 264 -7.32 18.56 -2.69
N PHE A 265 -7.18 19.15 -1.51
CA PHE A 265 -6.57 18.56 -0.32
C PHE A 265 -7.61 18.00 0.66
N LEU A 266 -8.87 18.42 0.55
CA LEU A 266 -9.95 17.81 1.30
C LEU A 266 -10.24 16.41 0.77
N ASP A 267 -10.49 15.49 1.69
CA ASP A 267 -10.71 14.07 1.41
C ASP A 267 -12.11 13.62 1.81
N CYS A 268 -12.44 12.41 1.41
CA CYS A 268 -13.61 11.70 1.87
C CYS A 268 -13.24 10.25 2.20
N GLU A 269 -12.67 10.02 3.39
CA GLU A 269 -12.24 8.69 3.80
C GLU A 269 -13.43 7.71 3.94
N THR A 270 -14.54 8.17 4.53
CA THR A 270 -15.75 7.35 4.69
C THR A 270 -17.03 8.15 4.55
N TYR A 271 -17.93 7.63 3.71
CA TYR A 271 -19.26 8.18 3.48
C TYR A 271 -20.30 7.04 3.41
N ASN A 272 -20.90 6.71 4.55
CA ASN A 272 -21.70 5.47 4.69
C ASN A 272 -23.05 5.48 3.93
N ALA A 273 -23.44 6.63 3.39
CA ALA A 273 -24.64 6.75 2.57
C ALA A 273 -24.42 6.36 1.10
N CYS A 274 -23.17 6.19 0.68
CA CYS A 274 -22.81 5.73 -0.66
C CYS A 274 -22.29 4.28 -0.65
N PRO A 275 -22.44 3.54 -1.78
CA PRO A 275 -22.08 2.12 -1.89
C PRO A 275 -20.59 1.82 -1.73
#